data_AF-A0A9P0PFF1-F1
#
_entry.id   AF-A0A9P0PFF1-F1
#
_cell.length_a   1.000
_cell.length_b   1.000
_cell.length_c   1.000
_cell.angle_alpha   90.00
_cell.angle_beta   90.00
_cell.angle_gamma   90.00
#
_symmetry.space_group_name_H-M   'P 1'
#
loop_
_entity.id
_entity.type
_entity.pdbx_description
1 polymer ?
#
loop_
_entity_poly.entity_id
_entity_poly.type
_entity_poly.pdbx_seq_one_letter_code
_entity_poly.pdbx_strand_id
1 'polypeptide(L)'
;MVRNYKRKSQQHSWSEESMAAAIQDVRHGILSAKKAAAQYHVPLTTLRRRLSSNNETNVAARKLLGRFRPVFSAEQEKELADYILEMESRLFGLGTREVRHLALQFAEKNILHTSLTQLKDLQGVIGSMDF
;
A
#
# COMPACT_ATOMS: atom_id res chain seq x y z
N MET A 1 8.51 -28.21 -8.57
CA MET A 1 8.43 -27.45 -9.83
C MET A 1 7.74 -26.11 -9.58
N VAL A 2 8.42 -24.98 -9.78
CA VAL A 2 7.82 -23.65 -9.63
C VAL A 2 6.98 -23.35 -10.88
N ARG A 3 5.70 -23.01 -10.69
CA ARG A 3 4.79 -22.68 -11.79
C ARG A 3 5.05 -21.25 -12.25
N ASN A 4 5.58 -21.06 -13.45
CA ASN A 4 5.66 -19.73 -14.09
C ASN A 4 4.25 -19.31 -14.55
N TYR A 5 3.52 -18.64 -13.66
CA TYR A 5 2.19 -18.11 -13.95
C TYR A 5 2.28 -16.92 -14.91
N LYS A 6 1.73 -17.06 -16.13
CA LYS A 6 1.51 -15.93 -17.04
C LYS A 6 0.18 -15.25 -16.71
N ARG A 7 0.25 -13.97 -16.34
CA ARG A 7 -0.94 -13.17 -16.03
C ARG A 7 -1.84 -13.04 -17.26
N LYS A 8 -3.14 -13.26 -17.06
CA LYS A 8 -4.14 -13.22 -18.16
C LYS A 8 -4.67 -11.81 -18.44
N SER A 9 -4.66 -10.90 -17.46
CA SER A 9 -5.20 -9.55 -17.64
C SER A 9 -4.11 -8.51 -17.94
N GLN A 10 -4.43 -7.57 -18.82
CA GLN A 10 -3.65 -6.35 -19.06
C GLN A 10 -4.18 -5.16 -18.25
N GLN A 11 -5.10 -5.42 -17.32
CA GLN A 11 -5.60 -4.38 -16.42
C GLN A 11 -4.45 -3.80 -15.61
N HIS A 12 -4.48 -2.48 -15.46
CA HIS A 12 -3.47 -1.73 -14.73
C HIS A 12 -2.10 -1.63 -15.42
N SER A 13 -2.02 -1.79 -16.75
CA SER A 13 -0.76 -1.64 -17.51
C SER A 13 -0.23 -0.20 -17.61
N TRP A 14 -1.03 0.81 -17.26
CA TRP A 14 -0.63 2.22 -17.29
C TRP A 14 0.30 2.60 -16.12
N SER A 15 1.07 3.67 -16.31
CA SER A 15 2.04 4.23 -15.35
C SER A 15 1.44 5.35 -14.51
N GLU A 16 1.90 5.48 -13.26
CA GLU A 16 1.36 6.49 -12.32
C GLU A 16 1.62 7.91 -12.83
N GLU A 17 2.77 8.13 -13.46
CA GLU A 17 3.20 9.41 -14.00
C GLU A 17 2.25 9.87 -15.13
N SER A 18 1.90 8.96 -16.06
CA SER A 18 0.97 9.26 -17.15
C SER A 18 -0.44 9.55 -16.63
N MET A 19 -0.87 8.85 -15.57
CA MET A 19 -2.16 9.11 -14.93
C MET A 19 -2.16 10.45 -14.19
N ALA A 20 -1.08 10.80 -13.49
CA ALA A 20 -0.93 12.08 -12.80
C ALA A 20 -1.00 13.26 -13.79
N ALA A 21 -0.23 13.18 -14.89
CA ALA A 21 -0.25 14.18 -15.95
C ALA A 21 -1.65 14.34 -16.57
N ALA A 22 -2.32 13.22 -16.89
CA ALA A 22 -3.68 13.26 -17.43
C ALA A 22 -4.70 13.89 -16.47
N ILE A 23 -4.58 13.64 -15.16
CA ILE A 23 -5.44 14.24 -14.14
C ILE A 23 -5.17 15.75 -14.04
N GLN A 24 -3.89 16.14 -14.03
CA GLN A 24 -3.47 17.53 -13.93
C GLN A 24 -3.99 18.37 -15.10
N ASP A 25 -3.80 17.91 -16.34
CA ASP A 25 -4.27 18.61 -17.54
C ASP A 25 -5.79 18.78 -17.58
N VAL A 26 -6.53 17.78 -17.10
CA VAL A 26 -8.00 17.84 -17.04
C VAL A 26 -8.45 18.80 -15.93
N ARG A 27 -7.77 18.82 -14.78
CA ARG A 27 -8.07 19.76 -13.68
C ARG A 27 -7.77 21.20 -14.03
N HIS A 28 -6.69 21.46 -14.79
CA HIS A 28 -6.37 22.79 -15.31
C HIS A 28 -7.24 23.20 -16.51
N GLY A 29 -8.12 22.33 -17.01
CA GLY A 29 -9.01 22.63 -18.13
C GLY A 29 -8.31 22.68 -19.49
N ILE A 30 -7.07 22.20 -19.59
CA ILE A 30 -6.28 22.19 -20.83
C ILE A 30 -6.86 21.17 -21.83
N LEU A 31 -7.21 19.98 -21.32
CA LEU A 31 -7.72 18.86 -22.12
C LEU A 31 -9.03 18.32 -21.54
N SER A 32 -9.91 17.84 -22.42
CA SER A 32 -11.05 17.03 -21.99
C SER A 32 -10.60 15.64 -21.55
N ALA A 33 -11.33 15.00 -20.62
CA ALA A 33 -10.99 13.66 -20.13
C ALA A 33 -10.79 12.61 -21.24
N LYS A 34 -11.56 12.72 -22.34
CA LYS A 34 -11.42 11.82 -23.50
C LYS A 34 -10.11 12.07 -24.26
N LYS A 35 -9.74 13.34 -24.45
CA LYS A 35 -8.51 13.73 -25.15
C LYS A 35 -7.27 13.40 -24.33
N ALA A 36 -7.29 13.68 -23.02
CA ALA A 36 -6.23 13.31 -22.10
C ALA A 36 -6.02 11.79 -22.05
N ALA A 37 -7.09 10.99 -22.01
CA ALA A 37 -6.98 9.53 -22.03
C ALA A 37 -6.25 9.00 -23.27
N ALA A 38 -6.54 9.56 -24.44
CA ALA A 38 -5.88 9.20 -25.69
C ALA A 38 -4.40 9.63 -25.71
N GLN A 39 -4.11 10.87 -25.28
CA GLN A 39 -2.76 11.43 -25.30
C GLN A 39 -1.81 10.71 -24.34
N TYR A 40 -2.26 10.44 -23.12
CA TYR A 40 -1.44 9.79 -22.08
C TYR A 40 -1.55 8.26 -22.07
N HIS A 41 -2.28 7.67 -23.04
CA HIS A 41 -2.49 6.22 -23.15
C HIS A 41 -3.07 5.59 -21.87
N VAL A 42 -3.94 6.33 -21.17
CA VAL A 42 -4.58 5.86 -19.94
C VAL A 42 -6.05 5.48 -20.17
N PRO A 43 -6.59 4.46 -19.48
CA PRO A 43 -7.99 4.07 -19.66
C PRO A 43 -8.96 5.17 -19.20
N LEU A 44 -9.87 5.59 -20.09
CA LEU A 44 -10.84 6.66 -19.84
C LEU A 44 -11.71 6.43 -18.60
N THR A 45 -12.19 5.20 -18.40
CA THR A 45 -13.03 4.86 -17.23
C THR A 45 -12.28 5.00 -15.92
N THR A 46 -10.98 4.67 -15.92
CA THR A 46 -10.11 4.81 -14.76
C THR A 46 -9.81 6.27 -14.48
N LEU A 47 -9.51 7.05 -15.52
CA LEU A 47 -9.28 8.49 -15.42
C LEU A 47 -10.51 9.20 -14.84
N ARG A 48 -11.71 8.94 -15.36
CA ARG A 48 -12.97 9.52 -14.85
C ARG A 48 -13.22 9.17 -13.38
N ARG A 49 -13.01 7.91 -12.98
CA ARG A 49 -13.16 7.48 -11.59
C ARG A 49 -12.18 8.18 -10.65
N ARG A 50 -10.96 8.44 -11.10
CA ARG A 50 -9.93 9.15 -10.31
C ARG A 50 -10.20 10.66 -10.27
N LEU A 51 -10.79 11.23 -11.31
CA LEU A 51 -11.23 12.62 -11.34
C LEU A 51 -12.44 12.90 -10.44
N SER A 52 -13.37 11.94 -10.29
CA SER A 52 -14.52 12.11 -9.39
C SER A 52 -14.13 12.13 -7.91
N SER A 53 -12.96 11.59 -7.54
CA SER A 53 -12.41 11.76 -6.20
C SER A 53 -11.69 13.11 -6.08
N ASN A 54 -12.04 13.90 -5.07
CA ASN A 54 -11.39 15.19 -4.79
C ASN A 54 -10.03 15.04 -4.08
N ASN A 55 -9.31 13.97 -4.39
CA ASN A 55 -8.00 13.69 -3.81
C ASN A 55 -6.91 14.49 -4.51
N GLU A 56 -5.77 14.73 -3.85
CA GLU A 56 -4.58 15.27 -4.50
C GLU A 56 -4.16 14.45 -5.72
N THR A 57 -3.52 15.08 -6.71
CA THR A 57 -3.14 14.44 -7.98
C THR A 57 -2.28 13.20 -7.78
N ASN A 58 -1.29 13.29 -6.88
CA ASN A 58 -0.40 12.17 -6.54
C ASN A 58 -1.17 11.00 -5.91
N VAL A 59 -2.08 11.28 -4.99
CA VAL A 59 -2.93 10.26 -4.35
C VAL A 59 -3.90 9.65 -5.37
N ALA A 60 -4.46 10.48 -6.24
CA ALA A 60 -5.38 10.05 -7.29
C ALA A 60 -4.68 9.28 -8.41
N ALA A 61 -3.36 9.42 -8.60
CA ALA A 61 -2.59 8.69 -9.61
C ALA A 61 -2.10 7.31 -9.14
N ARG A 62 -1.93 7.12 -7.82
CA ARG A 62 -1.41 5.88 -7.21
C ARG A 62 -2.05 4.59 -7.74
N LYS A 63 -1.18 3.62 -8.05
CA LYS A 63 -1.47 2.27 -8.56
C LYS A 63 -1.80 1.32 -7.41
N LEU A 64 -2.91 1.57 -6.74
CA LEU A 64 -3.40 0.67 -5.69
C LEU A 64 -4.28 -0.42 -6.28
N LEU A 65 -3.88 -1.68 -6.09
CA LEU A 65 -4.68 -2.84 -6.46
C LEU A 65 -5.42 -3.40 -5.23
N GLY A 66 -6.73 -3.66 -5.40
CA GLY A 66 -7.56 -4.25 -4.35
C GLY A 66 -7.95 -3.28 -3.22
N ARG A 67 -8.49 -3.86 -2.14
CA ARG A 67 -9.03 -3.12 -0.99
C ARG A 67 -7.96 -2.72 0.02
N PHE A 68 -6.94 -3.53 0.20
CA PHE A 68 -5.94 -3.32 1.26
C PHE A 68 -5.15 -2.02 1.03
N ARG A 69 -4.84 -1.35 2.13
CA ARG A 69 -4.10 -0.10 2.17
C ARG A 69 -2.94 -0.26 3.16
N PRO A 70 -1.77 0.34 2.89
CA PRO A 70 -0.68 0.35 3.85
C PRO A 70 -1.15 1.09 5.11
N VAL A 71 -0.88 0.49 6.26
CA VAL A 71 -1.22 1.08 7.58
C VAL A 71 -0.08 1.94 8.09
N PHE A 72 1.16 1.51 7.83
CA PHE A 72 2.37 2.22 8.19
C PHE A 72 2.80 3.16 7.05
N SER A 73 3.49 4.25 7.41
CA SER A 73 4.21 5.06 6.44
C SER A 73 5.43 4.30 5.90
N ALA A 74 5.99 4.73 4.78
CA ALA A 74 7.20 4.10 4.23
C ALA A 74 8.40 4.18 5.19
N GLU A 75 8.47 5.25 5.99
CA GLU A 75 9.51 5.43 7.01
C GLU A 75 9.33 4.44 8.16
N GLN A 76 8.09 4.26 8.61
CA GLN A 76 7.73 3.29 9.65
C GLN A 76 7.95 1.83 9.23
N GLU A 77 7.61 1.48 7.99
CA GLU A 77 7.90 0.14 7.45
C GLU A 77 9.40 -0.12 7.41
N LYS A 78 10.20 0.89 7.09
CA LYS A 78 11.66 0.80 7.08
C LYS A 78 12.21 0.62 8.49
N GLU A 79 11.77 1.42 9.46
CA GLU A 79 12.18 1.28 10.87
C GLU A 79 11.88 -0.12 11.40
N LEU A 80 10.69 -0.63 11.13
CA LEU A 80 10.28 -1.98 11.54
C LEU A 80 11.14 -3.06 10.86
N ALA A 81 11.45 -2.90 9.58
CA ALA A 81 12.31 -3.83 8.83
C ALA A 81 13.75 -3.82 9.35
N ASP A 82 14.32 -2.64 9.59
CA ASP A 82 15.67 -2.47 10.12
C ASP A 82 15.80 -3.12 11.51
N TYR A 83 14.77 -2.99 12.36
CA TYR A 83 14.73 -3.63 13.67
C TYR A 83 14.66 -5.18 13.58
N ILE A 84 13.87 -5.72 12.64
CA ILE A 84 13.81 -7.18 12.43
C ILE A 84 15.18 -7.72 11.97
N LEU A 85 15.85 -7.01 11.05
CA LEU A 85 17.19 -7.37 10.58
C LEU A 85 18.23 -7.28 11.70
N GLU A 86 18.13 -6.28 12.57
CA GLU A 86 18.99 -6.16 13.74
C GLU A 86 18.82 -7.34 14.70
N MET A 87 17.57 -7.75 14.98
CA MET A 87 17.33 -8.91 15.85
C MET A 87 17.84 -10.21 15.25
N GLU A 88 17.67 -10.40 13.94
CA GLU A 88 18.23 -11.54 13.21
C GLU A 88 19.77 -11.59 13.36
N SER A 89 20.45 -10.44 13.23
CA SER A 89 21.91 -10.33 13.37
C SER A 89 22.42 -10.74 14.76
N ARG A 90 21.58 -10.58 15.78
CA ARG A 90 21.84 -10.97 17.17
C ARG A 90 21.40 -12.40 17.50
N LEU A 91 21.10 -13.21 16.47
CA LEU A 91 20.61 -14.59 16.56
C LEU A 91 19.21 -14.73 17.19
N PHE A 92 18.43 -13.64 17.22
CA PHE A 92 17.01 -13.65 17.61
C PHE A 92 16.14 -13.57 16.35
N GLY A 93 16.07 -14.68 15.61
CA GLY A 93 15.20 -14.78 14.43
C GLY A 93 13.73 -14.80 14.85
N LEU A 94 12.95 -13.81 14.40
CA LEU A 94 11.52 -13.76 14.69
C LEU A 94 10.70 -14.65 13.75
N GLY A 95 9.80 -15.44 14.33
CA GLY A 95 8.77 -16.15 13.60
C GLY A 95 7.66 -15.21 13.08
N THR A 96 6.91 -15.67 12.09
CA THR A 96 5.80 -14.91 11.48
C THR A 96 4.75 -14.43 12.50
N ARG A 97 4.56 -15.16 13.60
CA ARG A 97 3.63 -14.74 14.68
C ARG A 97 4.20 -13.57 15.47
N GLU A 98 5.47 -13.63 15.84
CA GLU A 98 6.15 -12.61 16.64
C GLU A 98 6.26 -11.31 15.84
N VAL A 99 6.61 -11.38 14.56
CA VAL A 99 6.62 -10.22 13.65
C VAL A 99 5.24 -9.53 13.61
N ARG A 100 4.14 -10.29 13.61
CA ARG A 100 2.79 -9.70 13.66
C ARG A 100 2.48 -9.05 15.01
N HIS A 101 2.90 -9.66 16.12
CA HIS A 101 2.71 -9.08 17.45
C HIS A 101 3.51 -7.78 17.59
N LEU A 102 4.76 -7.79 17.13
CA LEU A 102 5.61 -6.61 17.07
C LEU A 102 4.96 -5.50 16.23
N ALA A 103 4.45 -5.83 15.04
CA ALA A 103 3.75 -4.86 14.19
C ALA A 103 2.50 -4.27 14.87
N LEU A 104 1.75 -5.07 15.63
CA LEU A 104 0.61 -4.57 16.42
C LEU A 104 1.06 -3.62 17.53
N GLN A 105 2.05 -4.00 18.32
CA GLN A 105 2.62 -3.17 19.38
C GLN A 105 3.15 -1.84 18.81
N PHE A 106 3.84 -1.91 17.68
CA PHE A 106 4.34 -0.73 16.99
C PHE A 106 3.20 0.18 16.51
N ALA A 107 2.11 -0.39 15.98
CA ALA A 107 0.94 0.38 15.58
C ALA A 107 0.22 1.04 16.76
N GLU A 108 0.06 0.33 17.88
CA GLU A 108 -0.53 0.86 19.12
C GLU A 108 0.30 2.02 19.66
N LYS A 109 1.64 1.90 19.67
CA LYS A 109 2.55 2.98 20.08
C LYS A 109 2.45 4.22 19.18
N ASN A 110 2.23 4.02 17.89
CA ASN A 110 2.06 5.11 16.92
C ASN A 110 0.61 5.63 16.82
N ILE A 111 -0.32 5.14 17.67
CA ILE A 111 -1.75 5.50 17.67
C ILE A 111 -2.40 5.28 16.28
N LEU A 112 -1.91 4.28 15.53
CA LEU A 112 -2.44 3.95 14.22
C LEU A 112 -3.64 3.00 14.38
N HIS A 113 -4.80 3.40 13.86
CA HIS A 113 -5.98 2.53 13.87
C HIS A 113 -5.80 1.37 12.88
N THR A 114 -5.29 0.24 13.36
CA THR A 114 -5.12 -0.97 12.58
C THR A 114 -6.44 -1.75 12.43
N SER A 115 -6.75 -2.22 11.22
CA SER A 115 -7.76 -3.27 11.00
C SER A 115 -7.23 -4.68 11.26
N LEU A 116 -6.07 -4.81 11.92
CA LEU A 116 -5.39 -6.08 12.22
C LEU A 116 -6.06 -6.85 13.38
N THR A 117 -7.35 -6.61 13.58
CA THR A 117 -8.15 -6.85 14.80
C THR A 117 -8.30 -8.33 15.18
N GLN A 118 -7.84 -9.29 14.38
CA GLN A 118 -8.01 -10.73 14.65
C GLN A 118 -6.90 -11.35 15.52
N LEU A 119 -6.01 -10.55 16.11
CA LEU A 119 -4.85 -11.04 16.87
C LEU A 119 -4.90 -10.69 18.37
N LYS A 120 -5.86 -9.87 18.82
CA LYS A 120 -6.07 -9.62 20.25
C LYS A 120 -6.36 -10.91 21.03
N ASP A 121 -6.96 -11.90 20.37
CA ASP A 121 -7.30 -13.20 20.96
C ASP A 121 -6.07 -14.07 21.28
N LEU A 122 -4.87 -13.75 20.75
CA LEU A 122 -3.63 -14.47 21.04
C LEU A 122 -2.80 -13.84 22.16
N GLN A 123 -3.02 -12.57 22.50
CA GLN A 123 -2.35 -11.92 23.63
C GLN A 123 -2.74 -12.54 24.99
N GLY A 124 -3.87 -13.25 25.06
CA GLY A 124 -4.28 -14.00 26.26
C GLY A 124 -3.59 -15.35 26.45
N VAL A 125 -2.83 -15.85 25.47
CA VAL A 125 -2.24 -17.20 25.50
C VAL A 125 -0.72 -17.18 25.68
N ILE A 126 -0.05 -16.08 25.35
CA ILE A 126 1.39 -15.92 25.55
C ILE A 126 1.58 -15.01 26.76
N GLY A 127 1.45 -15.59 27.94
CA GLY A 127 1.78 -14.92 29.19
C GLY A 127 3.21 -14.41 29.18
N SER A 128 3.40 -13.22 29.75
CA SER A 128 4.62 -12.81 30.43
C SER A 128 5.94 -13.16 29.73
N MET A 129 6.25 -12.47 28.64
CA MET A 129 7.64 -12.25 28.25
C MET A 129 7.75 -10.82 27.73
N ASP A 130 8.00 -9.92 28.67
CA ASP A 130 8.53 -8.60 28.38
C ASP A 130 9.91 -8.78 27.71
N PHE A 131 10.02 -8.28 26.49
CA PHE A 131 11.28 -7.93 25.84
C PHE A 131 11.24 -6.43 25.54
#